data_AF-A0A2K3J8A5-F1
#
_entry.id   AF-A0A2K3J8A5-F1
#
_cell.length_a   1.000
_cell.length_b   1.000
_cell.length_c   1.000
_cell.angle_alpha   90.00
_cell.angle_beta   90.00
_cell.angle_gamma   90.00
#
_symmetry.space_group_name_H-M   'P 1'
#
loop_
_entity.id
_entity.type
_entity.pdbx_description
1 polymer ?
#
loop_
_entity_poly.entity_id
_entity_poly.type
_entity_poly.pdbx_seq_one_letter_code
_entity_poly.pdbx_strand_id
1 'polypeptide(L)'
;MSEVASTILVFLKKNPLHSYSAKSLEHYLHLNINSIRSELRRLNEKGIILREKHGYYRIKIDGETLYYLEHPPTLLHGIQISMNRVRKLQKGIDTIPAKDCSLDVDDVNRLKANGFVLKTNKRFVHVFNYQDDVDRRITIVVHGMGRIDLYLNCSNHPVNYFEFRDILKHCEGVISFLGLFSNQRVVSFGEAKDFRQVRMSGCNELSLKAYTDHWFRIYNKERLGVARVEQHIKCDVPVSSLLDMFERMFLPVGNGFKSLDNSEGMFR
;
A
#
# COMPACT_ATOMS: atom_id res chain seq x y z
N MET A 1 21.44 -8.16 -24.06
CA MET A 1 22.00 -6.92 -23.48
C MET A 1 23.35 -7.29 -22.89
N SER A 2 24.41 -6.48 -23.03
CA SER A 2 25.74 -6.84 -22.49
C SER A 2 25.76 -6.72 -20.97
N GLU A 3 26.62 -7.48 -20.29
CA GLU A 3 26.76 -7.44 -18.82
C GLU A 3 27.08 -6.02 -18.32
N VAL A 4 28.02 -5.34 -19.00
CA VAL A 4 28.37 -3.94 -18.73
C VAL A 4 27.15 -3.02 -18.81
N ALA A 5 26.31 -3.16 -19.85
CA ALA A 5 25.11 -2.35 -20.00
C ALA A 5 24.10 -2.60 -18.87
N SER A 6 23.89 -3.87 -18.50
CA SER A 6 23.01 -4.24 -17.38
C SER A 6 23.50 -3.63 -16.06
N THR A 7 24.80 -3.70 -15.77
CA THR A 7 25.40 -3.14 -14.56
C THR A 7 25.27 -1.62 -14.51
N ILE A 8 25.53 -0.93 -15.63
CA ILE A 8 25.32 0.53 -15.74
C ILE A 8 23.84 0.88 -15.49
N LEU A 9 22.91 0.16 -16.10
CA LEU A 9 21.48 0.43 -15.92
C LEU A 9 21.01 0.18 -14.49
N VAL A 10 21.47 -0.89 -13.84
CA VAL A 10 21.16 -1.15 -12.42
C VAL A 10 21.67 -0.01 -11.55
N PHE A 11 22.88 0.48 -11.79
CA PHE A 11 23.45 1.60 -11.04
C PHE A 11 22.67 2.91 -11.25
N LEU A 12 22.39 3.26 -12.52
CA LEU A 12 21.64 4.48 -12.84
C LEU A 12 20.19 4.40 -12.34
N LYS A 13 19.55 3.23 -12.37
CA LYS A 13 18.21 3.02 -11.78
C LYS A 13 18.19 3.16 -10.26
N LYS A 14 19.29 2.82 -9.57
CA LYS A 14 19.45 3.07 -8.13
C LYS A 14 19.64 4.56 -7.82
N ASN A 15 20.14 5.33 -8.78
CA ASN A 15 20.44 6.76 -8.62
C ASN A 15 19.77 7.62 -9.71
N PRO A 16 18.43 7.57 -9.83
CA PRO A 16 17.74 8.06 -11.02
C PRO A 16 17.84 9.58 -11.19
N LEU A 17 17.93 10.35 -10.10
CA LEU A 17 17.99 11.81 -10.13
C LEU A 17 19.39 12.38 -10.41
N HIS A 18 20.43 11.55 -10.44
CA HIS A 18 21.81 12.01 -10.58
C HIS A 18 22.35 11.69 -11.98
N SER A 19 23.11 12.63 -12.55
CA SER A 19 23.84 12.40 -13.79
C SER A 19 25.30 12.08 -13.51
N TYR A 20 25.80 11.04 -14.19
CA TYR A 20 27.12 10.48 -13.98
C TYR A 20 27.95 10.56 -15.26
N SER A 21 29.24 10.85 -15.08
CA SER A 21 30.20 10.75 -16.17
C SER A 21 30.75 9.33 -16.31
N ALA A 22 31.36 9.01 -17.46
CA ALA A 22 32.03 7.72 -17.64
C ALA A 22 33.16 7.50 -16.59
N LYS A 23 33.88 8.56 -16.20
CA LYS A 23 34.91 8.50 -15.15
C LYS A 23 34.30 8.20 -13.78
N SER A 24 33.16 8.82 -13.46
CA SER A 24 32.44 8.57 -12.21
C SER A 24 31.96 7.12 -12.14
N LEU A 25 31.41 6.59 -13.23
CA LEU A 25 30.95 5.20 -13.31
C LEU A 25 32.11 4.19 -13.27
N GLU A 26 33.25 4.49 -13.90
CA GLU A 26 34.47 3.67 -13.77
C GLU A 26 34.87 3.54 -12.29
N HIS A 27 34.86 4.65 -11.56
CA HIS A 27 35.17 4.67 -10.14
C HIS A 27 34.19 3.83 -9.30
N TYR A 28 32.89 3.94 -9.54
CA TYR A 28 31.87 3.23 -8.76
C TYR A 28 31.68 1.76 -9.13
N LEU A 29 31.86 1.42 -10.41
CA LEU A 29 31.56 0.08 -10.93
C LEU A 29 32.81 -0.78 -11.13
N HIS A 30 34.00 -0.18 -11.05
CA HIS A 30 35.28 -0.84 -11.31
C HIS A 30 35.31 -1.54 -12.70
N LEU A 31 34.67 -0.93 -13.69
CA LEU A 31 34.62 -1.41 -15.07
C LEU A 31 35.52 -0.58 -15.98
N ASN A 32 36.00 -1.18 -17.07
CA ASN A 32 36.82 -0.49 -18.06
C ASN A 32 36.09 0.73 -18.67
N ILE A 33 36.72 1.91 -18.61
CA ILE A 33 36.15 3.17 -19.10
C ILE A 33 35.73 3.17 -20.57
N ASN A 34 36.45 2.45 -21.45
CA ASN A 34 36.12 2.40 -22.87
C ASN A 34 34.83 1.60 -23.10
N SER A 35 34.66 0.50 -22.38
CA SER A 35 33.42 -0.29 -22.38
C SER A 35 32.25 0.55 -21.84
N ILE A 36 32.46 1.31 -20.75
CA ILE A 36 31.44 2.21 -20.21
C ILE A 36 31.04 3.27 -21.24
N ARG A 37 32.00 3.95 -21.89
CA ARG A 37 31.73 4.98 -22.90
C ARG A 37 30.92 4.43 -24.07
N SER A 38 31.32 3.27 -24.59
CA SER A 38 30.63 2.59 -25.69
C SER A 38 29.19 2.26 -25.31
N GLU A 39 28.97 1.70 -24.12
CA GLU A 39 27.64 1.32 -23.66
C GLU A 39 26.75 2.51 -23.32
N LEU A 40 27.28 3.57 -22.70
CA LEU A 40 26.52 4.80 -22.46
C LEU A 40 26.04 5.42 -23.77
N ARG A 41 26.90 5.47 -24.79
CA ARG A 41 26.51 5.94 -26.12
C ARG A 41 25.38 5.09 -26.70
N ARG A 42 25.52 3.76 -26.67
CA ARG A 42 24.51 2.82 -27.19
C ARG A 42 23.18 2.93 -26.44
N LEU A 43 23.20 3.05 -25.11
CA LEU A 43 22.01 3.19 -24.28
C LEU A 43 21.31 4.53 -24.51
N ASN A 44 22.06 5.60 -24.75
CA ASN A 44 21.54 6.92 -25.08
C ASN A 44 20.91 6.94 -26.49
N GLU A 45 21.58 6.33 -27.47
CA GLU A 45 21.03 6.17 -28.83
C GLU A 45 19.72 5.35 -28.84
N LYS A 46 19.59 4.37 -27.93
CA LYS A 46 18.34 3.63 -27.70
C LYS A 46 17.28 4.38 -26.91
N GLY A 47 17.57 5.59 -26.41
CA GLY A 47 16.66 6.38 -25.60
C GLY A 47 16.35 5.80 -24.22
N ILE A 48 17.17 4.87 -23.71
CA ILE A 48 16.99 4.26 -22.37
C ILE A 48 17.56 5.18 -21.28
N ILE A 49 18.61 5.94 -21.62
CA ILE A 49 19.24 6.93 -20.76
C ILE A 49 19.25 8.28 -21.47
N LEU A 50 19.30 9.36 -20.72
CA LEU A 50 19.38 10.73 -21.22
C LEU A 50 20.77 11.30 -20.99
N ARG A 51 21.31 11.97 -22.01
CA ARG A 51 22.50 12.81 -21.86
C ARG A 51 22.08 14.23 -21.49
N GLU A 52 22.23 14.61 -20.21
CA GLU A 52 21.87 15.95 -19.73
C GLU A 52 22.83 17.03 -20.24
N LYS A 53 24.13 16.73 -20.23
CA LYS A 53 25.20 17.63 -20.67
C LYS A 53 26.35 16.84 -21.25
N HIS A 54 27.36 17.52 -21.79
CA HIS A 54 28.47 16.85 -22.47
C HIS A 54 29.19 15.84 -21.54
N GLY A 55 29.02 14.54 -21.82
CA GLY A 55 29.70 13.47 -21.08
C GLY A 55 29.00 12.99 -19.80
N TYR A 56 27.81 13.51 -19.47
CA TYR A 56 27.03 13.13 -18.28
C TYR A 56 25.69 12.51 -18.69
N TYR A 57 25.38 11.36 -18.08
CA TYR A 57 24.21 10.55 -18.42
C TYR A 57 23.40 10.23 -17.16
N ARG A 58 22.08 10.18 -17.29
CA ARG A 58 21.14 9.71 -16.26
C ARG A 58 20.15 8.72 -16.86
N ILE A 59 19.51 7.89 -16.04
CA ILE A 59 18.42 7.02 -16.53
C ILE A 59 17.30 7.88 -17.10
N LYS A 60 16.67 7.45 -18.20
CA LYS A 60 15.43 8.08 -18.64
C LYS A 60 14.35 7.62 -17.68
N ILE A 61 13.90 8.54 -16.83
CA ILE A 61 12.77 8.32 -15.94
C ILE A 61 11.52 8.73 -16.74
N ASP A 62 10.52 7.87 -16.84
CA ASP A 62 9.21 8.31 -17.31
C ASP A 62 8.58 9.26 -16.27
N GLY A 63 7.68 10.14 -16.71
CA GLY A 63 7.09 11.16 -15.81
C GLY A 63 6.40 10.55 -14.58
N GLU A 64 5.90 9.33 -14.72
CA GLU A 64 5.29 8.56 -13.65
C GLU A 64 6.32 8.08 -12.60
N THR A 65 7.46 7.52 -13.01
CA THR A 65 8.54 7.12 -12.10
C THR A 65 9.18 8.34 -11.43
N LEU A 66 9.29 9.48 -12.12
CA LEU A 66 9.78 10.73 -11.52
C LEU A 66 8.79 11.23 -10.46
N TYR A 67 7.50 11.21 -10.78
CA TYR A 67 6.44 11.53 -9.82
C TYR A 67 6.51 10.61 -8.59
N TYR A 68 6.66 9.29 -8.74
CA TYR A 68 6.79 8.38 -7.60
C TYR A 68 8.09 8.55 -6.81
N LEU A 69 9.16 9.06 -7.42
CA LEU A 69 10.41 9.39 -6.73
C LEU A 69 10.29 10.66 -5.89
N GLU A 70 9.54 11.65 -6.37
CA GLU A 70 9.27 12.92 -5.67
C GLU A 70 8.10 12.81 -4.69
N HIS A 71 7.13 11.95 -5.00
CA HIS A 71 5.88 11.70 -4.26
C HIS A 71 5.72 10.19 -4.06
N PRO A 72 6.40 9.61 -3.05
CA PRO A 72 6.25 8.19 -2.77
C PRO A 72 4.76 7.83 -2.58
N PRO A 73 4.32 6.67 -3.09
CA PRO A 73 2.92 6.28 -3.03
C PRO A 73 2.46 6.19 -1.58
N THR A 74 1.23 6.62 -1.32
CA THR A 74 0.58 6.40 -0.02
C THR A 74 0.26 4.92 0.11
N LEU A 75 0.81 4.24 1.12
CA LEU A 75 0.52 2.82 1.40
C LEU A 75 -0.28 2.68 2.69
N LEU A 76 -1.15 1.67 2.82
CA LEU A 76 -1.75 1.31 4.11
C LEU A 76 -0.75 0.51 4.92
N HIS A 77 -0.53 0.87 6.18
CA HIS A 77 0.34 0.11 7.07
C HIS A 77 -0.39 -0.41 8.32
N GLY A 78 -1.69 -0.13 8.44
CA GLY A 78 -2.58 -0.78 9.40
C GLY A 78 -4.03 -0.44 9.10
N ILE A 79 -4.96 -1.36 9.36
CA ILE A 79 -6.37 -1.06 9.21
C ILE A 79 -7.24 -1.93 10.12
N GLN A 80 -8.26 -1.29 10.69
CA GLN A 80 -9.30 -1.92 11.47
C GLN A 80 -10.65 -1.71 10.80
N ILE A 81 -11.34 -2.81 10.49
CA ILE A 81 -12.67 -2.84 9.91
C ILE A 81 -13.61 -3.51 10.90
N SER A 82 -14.77 -2.93 11.14
CA SER A 82 -15.86 -3.55 11.89
C SER A 82 -17.04 -3.78 10.97
N MET A 83 -17.70 -4.93 11.13
CA MET A 83 -18.87 -5.30 10.35
C MET A 83 -19.83 -6.11 11.21
N ASN A 84 -21.10 -6.18 10.78
CA ASN A 84 -22.12 -6.95 11.48
C ASN A 84 -22.67 -8.06 10.58
N ARG A 85 -22.79 -9.26 11.13
CA ARG A 85 -23.50 -10.36 10.48
C ARG A 85 -24.95 -9.99 10.23
N VAL A 86 -25.45 -10.32 9.04
CA VAL A 86 -26.85 -10.21 8.66
C VAL A 86 -27.52 -11.57 8.81
N ARG A 87 -28.52 -11.67 9.68
CA ARG A 87 -29.41 -12.83 9.70
C ARG A 87 -30.66 -12.50 8.87
N LYS A 88 -30.81 -13.13 7.70
CA LYS A 88 -32.10 -13.10 6.98
C LYS A 88 -33.08 -13.97 7.76
N LEU A 89 -34.13 -13.36 8.30
CA LEU A 89 -35.26 -14.11 8.86
C LEU A 89 -35.97 -14.82 7.70
N GLN A 90 -35.81 -16.13 7.59
CA GLN A 90 -36.84 -16.94 6.93
C GLN A 90 -37.91 -17.30 7.96
N LYS A 91 -38.92 -16.41 8.08
CA LYS A 91 -40.35 -16.73 7.93
C LYS A 91 -41.21 -15.52 8.30
N GLY A 92 -41.72 -14.82 7.28
CA GLY A 92 -43.05 -14.19 7.34
C GLY A 92 -43.17 -12.68 7.08
N ILE A 93 -42.13 -11.86 7.26
CA ILE A 93 -42.24 -10.41 7.06
C ILE A 93 -40.92 -9.84 6.50
N ASP A 94 -40.96 -9.37 5.26
CA ASP A 94 -39.79 -8.93 4.46
C ASP A 94 -39.17 -7.57 4.88
N THR A 95 -39.68 -6.91 5.93
CA THR A 95 -39.34 -5.51 6.23
C THR A 95 -38.71 -5.25 7.61
N ILE A 96 -38.45 -6.27 8.42
CA ILE A 96 -37.93 -6.08 9.79
C ILE A 96 -36.51 -6.63 9.92
N PRO A 97 -35.48 -5.78 10.16
CA PRO A 97 -34.13 -6.24 10.48
C PRO A 97 -34.15 -7.03 11.80
N ALA A 98 -33.62 -8.25 11.79
CA ALA A 98 -33.51 -9.08 12.99
C ALA A 98 -32.56 -8.41 14.00
N LYS A 99 -33.04 -8.18 15.22
CA LYS A 99 -32.26 -7.61 16.34
C LYS A 99 -31.40 -8.64 17.10
N ASP A 100 -31.41 -9.90 16.69
CA ASP A 100 -30.65 -10.96 17.39
C ASP A 100 -29.59 -11.58 16.46
N CYS A 101 -28.40 -10.98 16.49
CA CYS A 101 -27.22 -11.40 15.74
C CYS A 101 -26.33 -12.37 16.54
N SER A 102 -26.85 -12.96 17.61
CA SER A 102 -26.07 -13.86 18.46
C SER A 102 -25.60 -15.12 17.70
N LEU A 103 -24.42 -15.62 18.08
CA LEU A 103 -23.87 -16.86 17.53
C LEU A 103 -24.65 -18.06 18.06
N ASP A 104 -25.11 -18.93 17.18
CA ASP A 104 -25.72 -20.21 17.56
C ASP A 104 -24.68 -21.33 17.71
N VAL A 105 -25.13 -22.53 18.12
CA VAL A 105 -24.26 -23.68 18.36
C VAL A 105 -23.54 -24.11 17.08
N ASP A 106 -24.20 -24.02 15.93
CA ASP A 106 -23.62 -24.40 14.65
C ASP A 106 -22.55 -23.40 14.21
N ASP A 107 -22.78 -22.09 14.41
CA ASP A 107 -21.76 -21.06 14.17
C ASP A 107 -20.51 -21.32 15.02
N VAL A 108 -20.70 -21.64 16.31
CA VAL A 108 -19.60 -21.94 17.24
C VAL A 108 -18.80 -23.16 16.77
N ASN A 109 -19.49 -24.21 16.34
CA ASN A 109 -18.85 -25.43 15.83
C ASN A 109 -18.06 -25.14 14.55
N ARG A 110 -18.63 -24.37 13.62
CA ARG A 110 -17.97 -23.97 12.36
C ARG A 110 -16.77 -23.06 12.60
N LEU A 111 -16.87 -22.12 13.55
CA LEU A 111 -15.74 -21.27 13.96
C LEU A 111 -14.57 -22.12 14.44
N LYS A 112 -14.81 -23.05 15.36
CA LYS A 112 -13.78 -23.97 15.86
C LYS A 112 -13.18 -24.82 14.74
N ALA A 113 -14.01 -25.36 13.85
CA ALA A 113 -13.58 -26.17 12.72
C ALA A 113 -12.69 -25.37 11.74
N ASN A 114 -12.89 -24.06 11.62
CA ASN A 114 -12.09 -23.15 10.79
C ASN A 114 -10.94 -22.49 11.56
N GLY A 115 -10.49 -23.09 12.67
CA GLY A 115 -9.29 -22.64 13.39
C GLY A 115 -9.47 -21.38 14.23
N PHE A 116 -10.71 -20.97 14.53
CA PHE A 116 -10.96 -19.90 15.50
C PHE A 116 -10.86 -20.43 16.93
N VAL A 117 -10.18 -19.67 17.79
CA VAL A 117 -9.99 -20.00 19.20
C VAL A 117 -10.93 -19.15 20.05
N LEU A 118 -11.71 -19.80 20.92
CA LEU A 118 -12.53 -19.12 21.90
C LEU A 118 -11.65 -18.40 22.94
N LYS A 119 -11.91 -17.12 23.14
CA LYS A 119 -11.33 -16.25 24.15
C LYS A 119 -12.42 -15.79 25.13
N THR A 120 -12.05 -14.95 26.08
CA THR A 120 -12.98 -14.37 27.06
C THR A 120 -14.12 -13.60 26.38
N ASN A 121 -15.25 -13.48 27.08
CA ASN A 121 -16.43 -12.72 26.61
C ASN A 121 -17.05 -13.26 25.30
N LYS A 122 -17.05 -14.58 25.10
CA LYS A 122 -17.62 -15.24 23.90
C LYS A 122 -17.04 -14.69 22.59
N ARG A 123 -15.75 -14.36 22.58
CA ARG A 123 -15.04 -13.88 21.39
C ARG A 123 -14.27 -15.02 20.76
N PHE A 124 -14.41 -15.20 19.47
CA PHE A 124 -13.63 -16.16 18.69
C PHE A 124 -12.58 -15.41 17.91
N VAL A 125 -11.32 -15.82 18.04
CA VAL A 125 -10.18 -15.14 17.43
C VAL A 125 -9.47 -16.08 16.49
N HIS A 126 -9.25 -15.64 15.26
CA HIS A 126 -8.38 -16.30 14.30
C HIS A 126 -7.27 -15.34 13.88
N VAL A 127 -6.03 -15.84 13.88
CA VAL A 127 -4.84 -15.06 13.54
C VAL A 127 -4.06 -15.86 12.52
N PHE A 128 -3.74 -15.23 11.39
CA PHE A 128 -2.98 -15.85 10.33
C PHE A 128 -2.13 -14.80 9.60
N ASN A 129 -1.15 -15.27 8.85
CA ASN A 129 -0.32 -14.42 8.00
C ASN A 129 -0.87 -14.47 6.57
N TYR A 130 -0.90 -13.33 5.88
CA TYR A 130 -1.32 -13.29 4.49
C TYR A 130 -0.21 -13.83 3.58
N GLN A 131 -0.49 -14.87 2.79
CA GLN A 131 0.47 -15.49 1.86
C GLN A 131 1.82 -15.87 2.53
N ASP A 132 1.78 -16.35 3.77
CA ASP A 132 2.96 -16.71 4.58
C ASP A 132 3.93 -15.54 4.86
N ASP A 133 3.54 -14.29 4.56
CA ASP A 133 4.30 -13.10 4.93
C ASP A 133 4.19 -12.86 6.44
N VAL A 134 5.27 -13.21 7.16
CA VAL A 134 5.38 -13.08 8.62
C VAL A 134 5.16 -11.64 9.12
N ASP A 135 5.36 -10.65 8.26
CA ASP A 135 5.21 -9.22 8.56
C ASP A 135 3.79 -8.69 8.29
N ARG A 136 2.90 -9.51 7.71
CA ARG A 136 1.49 -9.17 7.41
C ARG A 136 0.52 -10.08 8.15
N ARG A 137 0.30 -9.74 9.42
CA ARG A 137 -0.61 -10.48 10.31
C ARG A 137 -2.03 -9.94 10.24
N ILE A 138 -2.98 -10.84 9.99
CA ILE A 138 -4.41 -10.56 10.02
C ILE A 138 -5.00 -11.18 11.28
N THR A 139 -5.83 -10.42 11.97
CA THR A 139 -6.60 -10.87 13.13
C THR A 139 -8.08 -10.66 12.85
N ILE A 140 -8.87 -11.73 12.93
CA ILE A 140 -10.32 -11.70 12.83
C ILE A 140 -10.90 -12.03 14.19
N VAL A 141 -11.74 -11.15 14.72
CA VAL A 141 -12.44 -11.32 15.99
C VAL A 141 -13.93 -11.37 15.73
N VAL A 142 -14.55 -12.52 16.00
CA VAL A 142 -16.00 -12.69 15.94
C VAL A 142 -16.55 -12.60 17.37
N HIS A 143 -17.40 -11.61 17.62
CA HIS A 143 -18.02 -11.38 18.92
C HIS A 143 -19.31 -12.20 19.05
N GLY A 144 -19.68 -12.56 20.27
CA GLY A 144 -20.88 -13.36 20.54
C GLY A 144 -22.20 -12.75 20.06
N MET A 145 -22.24 -11.43 19.80
CA MET A 145 -23.39 -10.70 19.25
C MET A 145 -23.31 -10.49 17.73
N GLY A 146 -22.47 -11.25 17.02
CA GLY A 146 -22.39 -11.23 15.55
C GLY A 146 -21.65 -10.05 14.94
N ARG A 147 -21.08 -9.16 15.77
CA ARG A 147 -20.08 -8.18 15.31
C ARG A 147 -18.79 -8.91 14.96
N ILE A 148 -18.14 -8.48 13.89
CA ILE A 148 -16.84 -8.99 13.44
C ILE A 148 -15.90 -7.81 13.30
N ASP A 149 -14.74 -7.90 13.94
CA ASP A 149 -13.66 -6.94 13.78
C ASP A 149 -12.51 -7.62 13.05
N LEU A 150 -12.04 -7.00 11.98
CA LEU A 150 -10.87 -7.37 11.22
C LEU A 150 -9.77 -6.36 11.47
N TYR A 151 -8.58 -6.84 11.81
CA TYR A 151 -7.39 -6.03 11.98
C TYR A 151 -6.28 -6.56 11.09
N LEU A 152 -5.81 -5.74 10.16
CA LEU A 152 -4.65 -6.02 9.31
C LEU A 152 -3.48 -5.19 9.82
N ASN A 153 -2.45 -5.87 10.32
CA ASN A 153 -1.17 -5.28 10.63
C ASN A 153 -0.25 -5.42 9.41
N CYS A 154 0.15 -4.29 8.83
CA CYS A 154 1.07 -4.25 7.69
C CYS A 154 2.13 -3.16 7.89
N SER A 155 2.54 -2.87 9.13
CA SER A 155 3.51 -1.82 9.42
C SER A 155 4.84 -2.05 8.71
N ASN A 156 5.33 -3.28 8.71
CA ASN A 156 6.63 -3.62 8.11
C ASN A 156 6.56 -3.66 6.59
N HIS A 157 5.50 -4.27 6.04
CA HIS A 157 5.19 -4.35 4.62
C HIS A 157 3.84 -3.68 4.31
N PRO A 158 3.80 -2.34 4.20
CA PRO A 158 2.58 -1.63 3.84
C PRO A 158 2.02 -2.14 2.52
N VAL A 159 0.70 -2.07 2.37
CA VAL A 159 -0.03 -2.60 1.23
C VAL A 159 -0.53 -1.46 0.35
N ASN A 160 -0.52 -1.68 -0.95
CA ASN A 160 -1.18 -0.78 -1.90
C ASN A 160 -2.69 -1.05 -2.00
N TYR A 161 -3.40 -0.23 -2.78
CA TYR A 161 -4.84 -0.37 -3.01
C TYR A 161 -5.25 -1.77 -3.52
N PHE A 162 -4.55 -2.29 -4.51
CA PHE A 162 -4.87 -3.59 -5.12
C PHE A 162 -4.65 -4.74 -4.13
N GLU A 163 -3.49 -4.73 -3.45
CA GLU A 163 -3.17 -5.70 -2.40
C GLU A 163 -4.21 -5.66 -1.27
N PHE A 164 -4.60 -4.46 -0.82
CA PHE A 164 -5.60 -4.31 0.23
C PHE A 164 -6.96 -4.90 -0.19
N ARG A 165 -7.40 -4.65 -1.43
CA ARG A 165 -8.64 -5.23 -1.97
C ARG A 165 -8.60 -6.76 -1.99
N ASP A 166 -7.46 -7.33 -2.36
CA ASP A 166 -7.30 -8.78 -2.42
C ASP A 166 -7.22 -9.42 -1.03
N ILE A 167 -6.57 -8.74 -0.07
CA ILE A 167 -6.59 -9.12 1.35
C ILE A 167 -8.02 -9.10 1.89
N LEU A 168 -8.79 -8.05 1.59
CA LEU A 168 -10.18 -7.95 2.03
C LEU A 168 -11.01 -9.13 1.53
N LYS A 169 -10.96 -9.43 0.23
CA LYS A 169 -11.65 -10.58 -0.37
C LYS A 169 -11.24 -11.91 0.26
N HIS A 170 -9.94 -12.08 0.51
CA HIS A 170 -9.44 -13.27 1.18
C HIS A 170 -10.05 -13.42 2.58
N CYS A 171 -10.07 -12.33 3.36
CA CYS A 171 -10.65 -12.33 4.69
C CYS A 171 -12.16 -12.59 4.67
N GLU A 172 -12.89 -11.99 3.74
CA GLU A 172 -14.31 -12.28 3.51
C GLU A 172 -14.53 -13.76 3.20
N GLY A 173 -13.66 -14.38 2.40
CA GLY A 173 -13.68 -15.82 2.14
C GLY A 173 -13.54 -16.66 3.42
N VAL A 174 -12.60 -16.30 4.29
CA VAL A 174 -12.36 -16.99 5.58
C VAL A 174 -13.59 -16.99 6.48
N ILE A 175 -14.38 -15.91 6.51
CA ILE A 175 -15.58 -15.81 7.37
C ILE A 175 -16.90 -16.04 6.63
N SER A 176 -16.87 -16.20 5.31
CA SER A 176 -18.07 -16.32 4.44
C SER A 176 -19.07 -17.37 4.92
N PHE A 177 -18.58 -18.42 5.58
CA PHE A 177 -19.40 -19.49 6.13
C PHE A 177 -20.39 -18.98 7.20
N LEU A 178 -20.09 -17.88 7.91
CA LEU A 178 -21.00 -17.25 8.88
C LEU A 178 -22.20 -16.56 8.21
N GLY A 179 -22.15 -16.31 6.90
CA GLY A 179 -23.22 -15.69 6.12
C GLY A 179 -22.85 -14.32 5.57
N LEU A 180 -23.87 -13.49 5.35
CA LEU A 180 -23.71 -12.16 4.79
C LEU A 180 -23.32 -11.15 5.87
N PHE A 181 -22.57 -10.12 5.48
CA PHE A 181 -22.17 -9.02 6.35
C PHE A 181 -22.73 -7.69 5.85
N SER A 182 -23.07 -6.81 6.78
CA SER A 182 -23.54 -5.45 6.52
C SER A 182 -22.73 -4.47 7.36
N ASN A 183 -22.89 -3.18 7.06
CA ASN A 183 -22.28 -2.09 7.81
C ASN A 183 -20.77 -2.29 7.96
N GLN A 184 -20.09 -2.67 6.88
CA GLN A 184 -18.64 -2.71 6.86
C GLN A 184 -18.10 -1.29 7.00
N ARG A 185 -17.46 -0.99 8.13
CA ARG A 185 -16.99 0.34 8.49
C ARG A 185 -15.53 0.28 8.90
N VAL A 186 -14.74 1.20 8.38
CA VAL A 186 -13.36 1.42 8.80
C VAL A 186 -13.41 2.20 10.11
N VAL A 187 -12.85 1.60 11.16
CA VAL A 187 -12.77 2.16 12.51
C VAL A 187 -11.46 2.92 12.71
N SER A 188 -10.40 2.44 12.06
CA SER A 188 -9.14 3.15 11.98
C SER A 188 -8.31 2.64 10.82
N PHE A 189 -7.43 3.49 10.31
CA PHE A 189 -6.42 3.09 9.36
C PHE A 189 -5.14 3.90 9.57
N GLY A 190 -4.03 3.34 9.10
CA GLY A 190 -2.72 3.96 9.07
C GLY A 190 -2.24 4.07 7.64
N GLU A 191 -1.71 5.23 7.27
CA GLU A 191 -1.02 5.51 6.02
C GLU A 191 0.48 5.66 6.25
N ALA A 192 1.28 5.20 5.30
CA ALA A 192 2.73 5.32 5.32
C ALA A 192 3.26 5.81 3.97
N LYS A 193 4.28 6.66 4.02
CA LYS A 193 5.10 7.08 2.87
C LYS A 193 6.58 6.97 3.21
N ASP A 194 7.33 6.33 2.31
CA ASP A 194 8.77 6.10 2.47
C ASP A 194 9.57 7.03 1.55
N PHE A 195 10.30 7.95 2.15
CA PHE A 195 11.14 8.92 1.45
C PHE A 195 12.60 8.47 1.48
N ARG A 196 13.13 8.05 0.32
CA ARG A 196 14.52 7.57 0.19
C ARG A 196 15.57 8.67 0.31
N GLN A 197 15.21 9.91 -0.03
CA GLN A 197 16.14 11.05 -0.09
C GLN A 197 16.09 11.91 1.15
N VAL A 198 15.11 11.69 2.02
CA VAL A 198 14.98 12.37 3.30
C VAL A 198 15.70 11.54 4.34
N ARG A 199 16.54 12.18 5.14
CA ARG A 199 17.09 11.60 6.37
C ARG A 199 16.83 12.57 7.50
N MET A 200 16.35 12.06 8.62
CA MET A 200 16.25 12.87 9.83
C MET A 200 17.65 13.01 10.42
N SER A 201 18.11 14.25 10.53
CA SER A 201 19.39 14.60 11.17
C SER A 201 19.11 15.22 12.53
N GLY A 202 19.87 14.84 13.55
CA GLY A 202 19.71 15.35 14.92
C GLY A 202 18.55 14.76 15.73
N CYS A 203 17.68 13.95 15.12
CA CYS A 203 16.64 13.19 15.80
C CYS A 203 16.34 11.88 15.06
N ASN A 204 16.00 10.82 15.81
CA ASN A 204 15.66 9.51 15.25
C ASN A 204 14.16 9.37 14.95
N GLU A 205 13.34 10.15 15.66
CA GLU A 205 11.89 10.12 15.58
C GLU A 205 11.31 11.49 15.98
N LEU A 206 10.29 11.90 15.25
CA LEU A 206 9.40 13.01 15.58
C LEU A 206 7.98 12.45 15.60
N SER A 207 7.27 12.59 16.71
CA SER A 207 5.85 12.23 16.78
C SER A 207 5.03 13.45 17.17
N LEU A 208 3.92 13.63 16.45
CA LEU A 208 2.93 14.66 16.73
C LEU A 208 1.60 13.97 16.95
N LYS A 209 1.13 14.00 18.20
CA LYS A 209 -0.26 13.66 18.51
C LYS A 209 -1.10 14.91 18.32
N ALA A 210 -1.51 15.14 17.07
CA ALA A 210 -2.23 16.35 16.71
C ALA A 210 -3.61 16.42 17.39
N TYR A 211 -4.29 15.27 17.58
CA TYR A 211 -5.64 15.19 18.18
C TYR A 211 -5.89 13.85 18.92
N THR A 212 -7.07 13.68 19.54
CA THR A 212 -7.50 12.41 20.18
C THR A 212 -7.57 11.23 19.21
N ASP A 213 -7.86 11.53 17.94
CA ASP A 213 -8.21 10.55 16.91
C ASP A 213 -7.23 10.55 15.74
N HIS A 214 -6.15 11.33 15.84
CA HIS A 214 -5.17 11.47 14.80
C HIS A 214 -3.78 11.64 15.40
N TRP A 215 -2.86 10.76 15.02
CA TRP A 215 -1.45 10.93 15.34
C TRP A 215 -0.57 10.68 14.12
N PHE A 216 0.57 11.35 14.14
CA PHE A 216 1.51 11.43 13.04
C PHE A 216 2.91 11.16 13.56
N ARG A 217 3.74 10.51 12.75
CA ARG A 217 5.12 10.20 13.11
C ARG A 217 6.02 10.20 11.90
N ILE A 218 7.22 10.74 12.08
CA ILE A 218 8.32 10.65 11.13
C ILE A 218 9.48 9.97 11.83
N TYR A 219 10.07 8.96 11.20
CA TYR A 219 11.23 8.27 11.76
C TYR A 219 12.12 7.67 10.67
N ASN A 220 13.39 7.46 11.00
CA ASN A 220 14.29 6.73 10.11
C ASN A 220 14.03 5.22 10.23
N LYS A 221 13.66 4.57 9.12
CA LYS A 221 13.52 3.12 9.05
C LYS A 221 14.83 2.52 8.53
N GLU A 222 15.78 2.33 9.45
CA GLU A 222 17.18 1.98 9.15
C GLU A 222 17.34 0.78 8.20
N ARG A 223 16.58 -0.30 8.44
CA ARG A 223 16.60 -1.51 7.59
C ARG A 223 16.35 -1.21 6.12
N LEU A 224 15.51 -0.21 5.82
CA LEU A 224 15.17 0.19 4.45
C LEU A 224 15.97 1.41 3.97
N GLY A 225 16.71 2.08 4.86
CA GLY A 225 17.45 3.29 4.53
C GLY A 225 16.57 4.46 4.09
N VAL A 226 15.34 4.55 4.62
CA VAL A 226 14.34 5.59 4.26
C VAL A 226 13.90 6.36 5.51
N ALA A 227 13.50 7.62 5.33
CA ALA A 227 12.67 8.30 6.31
C ALA A 227 11.20 7.98 6.02
N ARG A 228 10.51 7.41 7.01
CA ARG A 228 9.10 7.09 6.90
C ARG A 228 8.27 8.16 7.56
N VAL A 229 7.21 8.55 6.87
CA VAL A 229 6.09 9.32 7.42
C VAL A 229 4.92 8.37 7.61
N GLU A 230 4.38 8.30 8.83
CA GLU A 230 3.18 7.53 9.18
C GLU A 230 2.11 8.45 9.75
N GLN A 231 0.87 8.13 9.38
CA GLN A 231 -0.31 8.85 9.81
C GLN A 231 -1.36 7.83 10.23
N HIS A 232 -1.92 7.95 11.42
CA HIS A 232 -2.94 7.04 11.93
C HIS A 232 -4.19 7.81 12.28
N ILE A 233 -5.30 7.41 11.67
CA ILE A 233 -6.59 8.08 11.77
C ILE A 233 -7.59 7.08 12.36
N LYS A 234 -8.25 7.48 13.44
CA LYS A 234 -9.51 6.85 13.87
C LYS A 234 -10.64 7.52 13.11
N CYS A 235 -11.53 6.71 12.56
CA CYS A 235 -12.65 7.18 11.78
C CYS A 235 -13.82 6.22 11.94
N ASP A 236 -14.98 6.61 11.41
CA ASP A 236 -16.11 5.71 11.29
C ASP A 236 -16.76 5.96 9.93
N VAL A 237 -16.21 5.32 8.91
CA VAL A 237 -16.63 5.52 7.50
C VAL A 237 -16.87 4.19 6.82
N PRO A 238 -17.77 4.10 5.83
CA PRO A 238 -17.93 2.89 5.02
C PRO A 238 -16.61 2.45 4.38
N VAL A 239 -16.39 1.13 4.25
CA VAL A 239 -15.20 0.59 3.56
C VAL A 239 -15.10 1.11 2.11
N SER A 240 -16.23 1.29 1.42
CA SER A 240 -16.26 1.88 0.07
C SER A 240 -15.64 3.28 0.04
N SER A 241 -15.91 4.12 1.05
CA SER A 241 -15.34 5.47 1.11
C SER A 241 -13.82 5.46 1.27
N LEU A 242 -13.26 4.49 2.02
CA LEU A 242 -11.82 4.33 2.10
C LEU A 242 -11.23 3.85 0.77
N LEU A 243 -11.88 2.90 0.10
CA LEU A 243 -11.44 2.42 -1.22
C LEU A 243 -11.43 3.55 -2.26
N ASP A 244 -12.48 4.37 -2.29
CA ASP A 244 -12.57 5.55 -3.17
C ASP A 244 -11.46 6.57 -2.86
N MET A 245 -11.18 6.81 -1.57
CA MET A 245 -10.11 7.70 -1.15
C MET A 245 -8.74 7.14 -1.57
N PHE A 246 -8.51 5.85 -1.36
CA PHE A 246 -7.27 5.17 -1.74
C PHE A 246 -7.04 5.17 -3.24
N GLU A 247 -8.07 4.86 -4.03
CA GLU A 247 -8.00 4.92 -5.49
C GLU A 247 -7.60 6.33 -5.97
N ARG A 248 -8.18 7.39 -5.40
CA ARG A 248 -7.84 8.78 -5.73
C ARG A 248 -6.43 9.18 -5.30
N MET A 249 -5.90 8.62 -4.21
CA MET A 249 -4.53 8.88 -3.75
C MET A 249 -3.49 8.07 -4.52
N PHE A 250 -3.87 6.90 -5.05
CA PHE A 250 -3.00 6.01 -5.82
C PHE A 250 -2.90 6.41 -7.29
N LEU A 251 -4.00 6.89 -7.88
CA LEU A 251 -3.96 7.38 -9.24
C LEU A 251 -3.17 8.69 -9.22
N PRO A 252 -2.02 8.78 -9.91
CA PRO A 252 -1.40 10.08 -10.14
C PRO A 252 -2.49 10.95 -10.75
N VAL A 253 -2.68 12.16 -10.21
CA VAL A 253 -3.74 13.06 -10.63
C VAL A 253 -3.68 13.22 -12.15
N GLY A 254 -4.45 12.41 -12.86
CA GLY A 254 -4.77 12.62 -14.25
C GLY A 254 -5.75 13.76 -14.26
N ASN A 255 -5.25 15.00 -14.12
CA ASN A 255 -5.90 16.27 -14.45
C ASN A 255 -4.99 17.48 -14.14
N GLY A 256 -3.76 17.45 -14.67
CA GLY A 256 -2.90 18.64 -14.79
C GLY A 256 -2.39 18.90 -16.20
N PHE A 257 -2.23 17.83 -17.00
CA PHE A 257 -2.00 17.92 -18.44
C PHE A 257 -3.19 17.28 -19.17
N LYS A 258 -4.31 18.01 -19.25
CA LYS A 258 -5.04 17.95 -20.51
C LYS A 258 -4.08 18.54 -21.54
N SER A 259 -3.65 17.75 -22.52
CA SER A 259 -3.10 18.33 -23.74
C SER A 259 -4.14 19.32 -24.25
N LEU A 260 -3.86 20.61 -24.10
CA LEU A 260 -4.45 21.62 -24.97
C LEU A 260 -3.85 21.37 -26.34
N ASP A 261 -4.36 20.36 -27.03
CA ASP A 261 -4.10 20.14 -28.44
C ASP A 261 -5.36 19.60 -29.11
N ASN A 262 -5.96 20.53 -29.86
CA ASN A 262 -6.66 20.33 -31.11
C ASN A 262 -8.04 19.66 -31.08
N SER A 263 -9.04 20.48 -30.75
CA SER A 263 -10.30 20.50 -31.48
C SER A 263 -10.65 21.91 -31.94
N GLU A 264 -9.75 22.51 -32.72
CA GLU A 264 -10.20 23.37 -33.81
C GLU A 264 -10.78 22.48 -34.92
N GLY A 265 -12.00 22.78 -35.35
CA GLY A 265 -12.55 22.29 -36.62
C GLY A 265 -13.49 21.10 -36.51
N MET A 266 -14.80 21.38 -36.38
CA MET A 266 -15.81 20.98 -37.37
C MET A 266 -17.20 21.42 -36.87
N PHE A 267 -17.50 22.70 -37.07
CA PHE A 267 -18.85 23.14 -37.40
C PHE A 267 -18.78 23.79 -38.78
N ARG A 268 -19.10 23.00 -39.80
CA ARG A 268 -19.84 23.39 -41.00
C ARG A 268 -20.73 22.23 -41.37
#